data_AF-A0A537ZFB7-F1
#
_entry.id   AF-A0A537ZFB7-F1
#
_cell.length_a   1.000
_cell.length_b   1.000
_cell.length_c   1.000
_cell.angle_alpha   90.00
_cell.angle_beta   90.00
_cell.angle_gamma   90.00
#
_symmetry.space_group_name_H-M   'P 1'
#
loop_
_entity.id
_entity.type
_entity.pdbx_description
1 polymer ?
#
loop_
_entity_poly.entity_id
_entity_poly.type
_entity_poly.pdbx_seq_one_letter_code
_entity_poly.pdbx_strand_id
1 'polypeptide(L)'
;MELNMGEAAGAGASIGLIAGAAVAVGIGIVNLIGQEAVRGVFNAVTSALMLTLTLQRSTVVGTAILVALSTATGALFALTGVLAPRLRRPIVTGLTVVLLMGMLQSVVRVMLVQLGLATQWLYSVTFGGLTYLGAVASFAAGMAGARLWALRREAAAADAAERAEAGARPRIPRAMLLVPVGFVLLALPALLGTFLSAVLGQVGIFVLMGLGLNIVVGYAGLLDLGYVAFFAVGAYATGVLTAAVNSGSSLHPGLPFLLAVPIVVLIAVAAGLLIGGPVLRLRGDYLAIVTLGFGEIARVLVTSDWLKSFLGGAQGLIAIPAPTISVGGLHVDFRNPQPFYYLALGFCLLAAFVSWRLANSRVGRAWNAMREDEQVAEAMGVSTVRYKLLAFACGAAIGSLGGALFAVQIGSLAPSSFVFFISIQSLAIIILGGMGSIPGVIVGALVLVGLPGFLTEFAEYQPLIYGAVLVAIMLYRPEGLIPNVRRTRELHEEEVEQDAWLEGVPEPAPSMTLGEAVE
;
A
#
# COMPACT_ATOMS: atom_id res chain seq x y z
N MET A 1 28.58 27.95 4.69
CA MET A 1 29.89 27.36 4.99
C MET A 1 30.21 26.44 3.81
N GLU A 2 30.94 26.94 2.81
CA GLU A 2 31.37 26.11 1.68
C GLU A 2 32.52 25.24 2.17
N LEU A 3 32.28 23.92 2.32
CA LEU A 3 33.32 22.96 2.69
C LEU A 3 34.41 22.96 1.62
N ASN A 4 35.68 22.98 2.03
CA ASN A 4 36.79 22.91 1.09
C ASN A 4 36.81 21.51 0.42
N MET A 5 37.32 21.41 -0.82
CA MET A 5 37.23 20.19 -1.63
C MET A 5 37.87 18.97 -0.95
N GLY A 6 38.96 19.21 -0.20
CA GLY A 6 39.63 18.18 0.62
C GLY A 6 38.82 17.74 1.84
N GLU A 7 38.11 18.65 2.50
CA GLU A 7 37.27 18.34 3.67
C GLU A 7 36.04 17.53 3.26
N ALA A 8 35.40 17.90 2.15
CA ALA A 8 34.27 17.16 1.59
C ALA A 8 34.68 15.74 1.18
N ALA A 9 35.80 15.59 0.46
CA ALA A 9 36.32 14.29 0.06
C ALA A 9 36.71 13.42 1.27
N GLY A 10 37.34 14.02 2.29
CA GLY A 10 37.71 13.33 3.52
C GLY A 10 36.49 12.84 4.31
N ALA A 11 35.46 13.69 4.46
CA ALA A 11 34.21 13.30 5.09
C ALA A 11 33.53 12.16 4.32
N GLY A 12 33.45 12.24 2.99
CA GLY A 12 32.90 11.17 2.14
C GLY A 12 33.67 9.86 2.24
N ALA A 13 35.00 9.92 2.23
CA ALA A 13 35.86 8.76 2.40
C ALA A 13 35.61 8.08 3.76
N SER A 14 35.48 8.87 4.84
CA SER A 14 35.22 8.33 6.17
C SER A 14 33.87 7.60 6.26
N ILE A 15 32.81 8.15 5.63
CA ILE A 15 31.50 7.51 5.56
C ILE A 15 31.58 6.20 4.76
N GLY A 16 32.25 6.24 3.60
CA GLY A 16 32.48 5.06 2.76
C GLY A 16 33.26 3.97 3.49
N LEU A 17 34.29 4.35 4.23
CA LEU A 17 35.10 3.44 5.05
C LEU A 17 34.26 2.77 6.13
N ILE A 18 33.44 3.54 6.86
CA ILE A 18 32.56 3.00 7.91
C ILE A 18 31.56 2.01 7.32
N ALA A 19 30.92 2.37 6.20
CA ALA A 19 29.96 1.50 5.52
C ALA A 19 30.63 0.20 5.03
N GLY A 20 31.79 0.30 4.39
CA GLY A 20 32.57 -0.86 3.93
C GLY A 20 33.05 -1.75 5.08
N ALA A 21 33.54 -1.14 6.16
CA ALA A 21 34.00 -1.86 7.34
C ALA A 21 32.86 -2.62 8.01
N ALA A 22 31.66 -2.03 8.13
CA ALA A 22 30.49 -2.70 8.67
C ALA A 22 30.13 -3.97 7.87
N VAL A 23 30.14 -3.89 6.54
CA VAL A 23 29.88 -5.04 5.66
C VAL A 23 31.01 -6.08 5.78
N ALA A 24 32.26 -5.64 5.82
CA ALA A 24 33.43 -6.53 5.98
C ALA A 24 33.40 -7.29 7.32
N VAL A 25 33.00 -6.62 8.41
CA VAL A 25 32.79 -7.24 9.72
C VAL A 25 31.68 -8.30 9.64
N GLY A 26 30.56 -7.99 8.99
CA GLY A 26 29.48 -8.95 8.77
C GLY A 26 29.96 -10.22 8.03
N ILE A 27 30.69 -10.04 6.93
CA ILE A 27 31.29 -11.16 6.17
C ILE A 27 32.27 -11.96 7.03
N GLY A 28 33.10 -11.27 7.82
CA GLY A 28 34.05 -11.89 8.76
C GLY A 28 33.36 -12.75 9.82
N ILE A 29 32.28 -12.25 10.42
CA ILE A 29 31.46 -12.97 11.40
C ILE A 29 30.85 -14.23 10.78
N VAL A 30 30.28 -14.12 9.56
CA VAL A 30 29.72 -15.29 8.85
C VAL A 30 30.78 -16.35 8.59
N ASN A 31 31.98 -15.94 8.20
CA ASN A 31 33.09 -16.85 7.94
C ASN A 31 33.64 -17.51 9.23
N LEU A 32 33.58 -16.81 10.37
CA LEU A 32 34.01 -17.31 11.69
C LEU A 32 33.02 -18.29 12.31
N ILE A 33 31.73 -17.96 12.29
CA ILE A 33 30.66 -18.76 12.91
C ILE A 33 30.29 -19.97 12.03
N GLY A 34 30.58 -19.90 10.73
CA GLY A 34 30.21 -20.91 9.76
C GLY A 34 28.84 -20.61 9.16
N GLN A 35 28.75 -20.73 7.83
CA GLN A 35 27.57 -20.32 7.08
C GLN A 35 26.31 -21.08 7.49
N GLU A 36 26.42 -22.37 7.83
CA GLU A 36 25.28 -23.19 8.23
C GLU A 36 24.64 -22.73 9.54
N ALA A 37 25.47 -22.36 10.53
CA ALA A 37 25.01 -21.85 11.81
C ALA A 37 24.32 -20.48 11.66
N VAL A 38 24.85 -19.61 10.80
CA VAL A 38 24.24 -18.29 10.55
C VAL A 38 22.94 -18.41 9.76
N ARG A 39 22.85 -19.35 8.81
CA ARG A 39 21.62 -19.56 8.00
C ARG A 39 20.42 -19.96 8.83
N GLY A 40 20.61 -20.60 10.00
CA GLY A 40 19.51 -20.92 10.91
C GLY A 40 18.74 -19.69 11.42
N VAL A 41 19.37 -18.51 11.42
CA VAL A 41 18.77 -17.22 11.81
C VAL A 41 18.60 -16.28 10.61
N PHE A 42 19.59 -16.25 9.72
CA PHE A 42 19.63 -15.37 8.54
C PHE A 42 19.60 -16.20 7.25
N ASN A 43 18.40 -16.62 6.85
CA ASN A 43 18.18 -17.48 5.67
C ASN A 43 18.78 -16.91 4.37
N ALA A 44 18.86 -15.58 4.24
CA ALA A 44 19.42 -14.87 3.09
C ALA A 44 20.94 -15.02 2.93
N VAL A 45 21.67 -15.49 3.96
CA VAL A 45 23.13 -15.68 3.92
C VAL A 45 23.47 -16.95 3.12
N THR A 46 23.43 -16.81 1.79
CA THR A 46 23.74 -17.89 0.84
C THR A 46 25.21 -17.88 0.42
N SER A 47 25.69 -19.01 -0.10
CA SER A 47 27.08 -19.12 -0.57
C SER A 47 27.28 -18.24 -1.81
N ALA A 48 26.23 -18.07 -2.62
CA ALA A 48 26.20 -17.14 -3.74
C ALA A 48 26.35 -15.68 -3.29
N LEU A 49 25.64 -15.27 -2.23
CA LEU A 49 25.78 -13.93 -1.64
C LEU A 49 27.20 -13.70 -1.16
N MET A 50 27.78 -14.65 -0.42
CA MET A 50 29.16 -14.55 0.08
C MET A 50 30.17 -14.42 -1.08
N LEU A 51 30.04 -15.24 -2.12
CA LEU A 51 30.90 -15.15 -3.31
C LEU A 51 30.75 -13.82 -4.06
N THR A 52 29.55 -13.25 -4.07
CA THR A 52 29.30 -11.95 -4.72
C THR A 52 29.90 -10.82 -3.91
N LEU A 53 29.72 -10.83 -2.59
CA LEU A 53 30.29 -9.85 -1.67
C LEU A 53 31.82 -9.93 -1.60
N THR A 54 32.42 -11.12 -1.76
CA THR A 54 33.88 -11.29 -1.83
C THR A 54 34.45 -11.13 -3.25
N LEU A 55 33.61 -10.77 -4.23
CA LEU A 55 34.01 -10.61 -5.65
C LEU A 55 34.69 -11.87 -6.22
N GLN A 56 34.22 -13.05 -5.81
CA GLN A 56 34.78 -14.37 -6.13
C GLN A 56 36.26 -14.55 -5.71
N ARG A 57 36.73 -13.73 -4.77
CA ARG A 57 38.05 -13.86 -4.14
C ARG A 57 37.93 -14.45 -2.74
N SER A 58 39.07 -14.71 -2.12
CA SER A 58 39.12 -15.13 -0.72
C SER A 58 38.51 -14.07 0.19
N THR A 59 37.98 -14.48 1.34
CA THR A 59 37.24 -13.60 2.26
C THR A 59 38.06 -12.36 2.66
N VAL A 60 39.35 -12.54 2.93
CA VAL A 60 40.27 -11.45 3.32
C VAL A 60 40.49 -10.47 2.16
N VAL A 61 40.76 -10.97 0.96
CA VAL A 61 41.02 -10.13 -0.21
C VAL A 61 39.74 -9.43 -0.66
N GLY A 62 38.61 -10.14 -0.69
CA GLY A 62 37.31 -9.60 -1.07
C GLY A 62 36.85 -8.48 -0.15
N THR A 63 36.95 -8.68 1.17
CA THR A 63 36.59 -7.64 2.16
C THR A 63 37.50 -6.41 2.08
N ALA A 64 38.81 -6.60 1.89
CA ALA A 64 39.74 -5.49 1.71
C ALA A 64 39.42 -4.65 0.46
N ILE A 65 39.11 -5.32 -0.67
CA ILE A 65 38.70 -4.64 -1.90
C ILE A 65 37.37 -3.91 -1.69
N LEU A 66 36.40 -4.52 -1.01
CA LEU A 66 35.10 -3.91 -0.74
C LEU A 66 35.24 -2.63 0.10
N VAL A 67 36.08 -2.66 1.15
CA VAL A 67 36.36 -1.49 1.99
C VAL A 67 37.05 -0.39 1.19
N ALA A 68 38.04 -0.74 0.36
CA ALA A 68 38.71 0.25 -0.50
C ALA A 68 37.74 0.89 -1.50
N LEU A 69 36.86 0.08 -2.11
CA LEU A 69 35.92 0.53 -3.14
C LEU A 69 34.79 1.38 -2.55
N SER A 70 34.28 1.02 -1.37
CA SER A 70 33.30 1.84 -0.62
C SER A 70 33.90 3.17 -0.15
N THR A 71 35.15 3.18 0.30
CA THR A 71 35.87 4.43 0.65
C THR A 71 36.03 5.34 -0.58
N ALA A 72 36.49 4.78 -1.71
CA ALA A 72 36.67 5.53 -2.95
C ALA A 72 35.35 6.09 -3.50
N THR A 73 34.28 5.28 -3.49
CA THR A 73 32.95 5.72 -3.94
C THR A 73 32.34 6.76 -3.01
N GLY A 74 32.53 6.65 -1.69
CA GLY A 74 32.11 7.65 -0.71
C GLY A 74 32.81 9.00 -0.93
N ALA A 75 34.12 8.99 -1.18
CA ALA A 75 34.88 10.20 -1.52
C ALA A 75 34.38 10.85 -2.82
N LEU A 76 34.18 10.04 -3.88
CA LEU A 76 33.67 10.51 -5.17
C LEU A 76 32.26 11.10 -5.06
N PHE A 77 31.38 10.49 -4.25
CA PHE A 77 30.04 11.02 -4.04
C PHE A 77 30.06 12.35 -3.29
N ALA A 78 30.90 12.50 -2.26
CA ALA A 78 30.98 13.74 -1.49
C ALA A 78 31.54 14.92 -2.31
N LEU A 79 32.41 14.65 -3.30
CA LEU A 79 32.86 15.67 -4.26
C LEU A 79 31.69 16.30 -5.04
N THR A 80 30.57 15.59 -5.22
CA THR A 80 29.36 16.17 -5.84
C THR A 80 28.75 17.34 -5.05
N GLY A 81 29.04 17.42 -3.74
CA GLY A 81 28.61 18.50 -2.86
C GLY A 81 29.30 19.85 -3.13
N VAL A 82 30.49 19.82 -3.73
CA VAL A 82 31.31 21.01 -4.05
C VAL A 82 30.93 21.62 -5.40
N LEU A 83 30.23 20.88 -6.26
CA LEU A 83 29.77 21.39 -7.55
C LEU A 83 28.67 22.45 -7.39
N ALA A 84 28.67 23.41 -8.33
CA ALA A 84 27.62 24.41 -8.44
C ALA A 84 26.22 23.76 -8.45
N PRO A 85 25.19 24.35 -7.82
CA PRO A 85 23.85 23.76 -7.69
C PRO A 85 23.22 23.34 -9.04
N ARG A 86 23.58 24.06 -10.11
CA ARG A 86 23.17 23.79 -11.50
C ARG A 86 23.68 22.45 -12.04
N LEU A 87 24.87 22.01 -11.63
CA LEU A 87 25.44 20.70 -12.01
C LEU A 87 25.17 19.61 -10.97
N ARG A 88 25.14 19.97 -9.68
CA ARG A 88 24.90 19.03 -8.59
C ARG A 88 23.55 18.32 -8.72
N ARG A 89 22.45 19.07 -8.92
CA ARG A 89 21.11 18.47 -9.00
C ARG A 89 20.98 17.43 -10.12
N PRO A 90 21.39 17.72 -11.37
CA PRO A 90 21.36 16.72 -12.45
C PRO A 90 22.23 15.49 -12.18
N ILE A 91 23.45 15.66 -11.64
CA ILE A 91 24.36 14.55 -11.36
C ILE A 91 23.79 13.63 -10.27
N VAL A 92 23.33 14.21 -9.16
CA VAL A 92 22.73 13.43 -8.07
C VAL A 92 21.48 12.69 -8.58
N THR A 93 20.63 13.37 -9.36
CA THR A 93 19.44 12.73 -9.96
C THR A 93 19.82 11.59 -10.90
N GLY A 94 20.86 11.77 -11.74
CA GLY A 94 21.38 10.71 -12.59
C GLY A 94 21.85 9.50 -11.80
N LEU A 95 22.64 9.69 -10.73
CA LEU A 95 23.09 8.60 -9.86
C LEU A 95 21.91 7.87 -9.19
N THR A 96 20.91 8.63 -8.72
CA THR A 96 19.68 8.05 -8.16
C THR A 96 18.92 7.23 -9.21
N VAL A 97 18.86 7.69 -10.47
CA VAL A 97 18.20 6.96 -11.56
C VAL A 97 18.91 5.63 -11.87
N VAL A 98 20.25 5.60 -11.85
CA VAL A 98 21.00 4.34 -12.02
C VAL A 98 20.65 3.34 -10.92
N LEU A 99 20.65 3.79 -9.66
CA LEU A 99 20.28 2.96 -8.52
C LEU A 99 18.85 2.43 -8.66
N LEU A 100 17.89 3.31 -8.95
CA LEU A 100 16.49 2.93 -9.14
C LEU A 100 16.29 1.97 -10.31
N MET A 101 16.97 2.18 -11.44
CA MET A 101 16.89 1.26 -12.59
C MET A 101 17.46 -0.12 -12.26
N GLY A 102 18.44 -0.19 -11.36
CA GLY A 102 19.00 -1.45 -10.86
C GLY A 102 18.02 -2.17 -9.95
N MET A 103 17.49 -1.46 -8.96
CA MET A 103 16.53 -2.03 -8.02
C MET A 103 15.23 -2.45 -8.69
N LEU A 104 14.73 -1.64 -9.63
CA LEU A 104 13.49 -1.90 -10.37
C LEU A 104 13.72 -2.71 -11.65
N GLN A 105 14.82 -3.48 -11.74
CA GLN A 105 15.06 -4.33 -12.90
C GLN A 105 13.86 -5.24 -13.21
N SER A 106 13.28 -5.86 -12.17
CA SER A 106 12.11 -6.74 -12.29
C SER A 106 10.94 -6.05 -12.99
N VAL A 107 10.78 -4.74 -12.78
CA VAL A 107 9.74 -3.91 -13.38
C VAL A 107 10.15 -3.45 -14.77
N VAL A 108 11.26 -2.72 -14.86
CA VAL A 108 11.68 -1.99 -16.06
C VAL A 108 12.04 -2.96 -17.19
N ARG A 109 12.70 -4.08 -16.88
CA ARG A 109 13.02 -5.11 -17.88
C ARG A 109 11.74 -5.66 -18.50
N VAL A 110 10.72 -5.95 -17.69
CA VAL A 110 9.43 -6.47 -18.18
C VAL A 110 8.73 -5.43 -19.05
N MET A 111 8.71 -4.16 -18.64
CA MET A 111 8.10 -3.08 -19.43
C MET A 111 8.77 -2.91 -20.80
N LEU A 112 10.11 -2.91 -20.84
CA LEU A 112 10.85 -2.77 -22.09
C LEU A 112 10.61 -3.95 -23.04
N VAL A 113 10.58 -5.17 -22.51
CA VAL A 113 10.26 -6.37 -23.31
C VAL A 113 8.86 -6.28 -23.90
N GLN A 114 7.86 -5.81 -23.14
CA GLN A 114 6.51 -5.62 -23.66
C GLN A 114 6.42 -4.57 -24.77
N LEU A 115 7.25 -3.54 -24.71
CA LEU A 115 7.37 -2.53 -25.77
C LEU A 115 8.17 -3.04 -27.00
N GLY A 116 8.62 -4.30 -26.99
CA GLY A 116 9.42 -4.89 -28.07
C GLY A 116 10.87 -4.41 -28.08
N LEU A 117 11.36 -3.83 -26.99
CA LEU A 117 12.72 -3.31 -26.89
C LEU A 117 13.67 -4.39 -26.35
N ALA A 118 14.82 -4.55 -27.01
CA ALA A 118 15.87 -5.44 -26.53
C ALA A 118 16.41 -4.94 -25.17
N THR A 119 16.47 -5.79 -24.16
CA THR A 119 16.93 -5.40 -22.81
C THR A 119 18.36 -5.85 -22.50
N GLN A 120 18.98 -6.65 -23.37
CA GLN A 120 20.30 -7.25 -23.14
C GLN A 120 21.43 -6.21 -23.04
N TRP A 121 21.27 -5.04 -23.68
CA TRP A 121 22.22 -3.93 -23.56
C TRP A 121 22.08 -3.18 -22.24
N LEU A 122 20.88 -3.18 -21.64
CA LEU A 122 20.59 -2.44 -20.40
C LEU A 122 20.84 -3.29 -19.16
N TYR A 123 20.45 -4.57 -19.21
CA TYR A 123 20.53 -5.48 -18.07
C TYR A 123 21.32 -6.74 -18.38
N SER A 124 22.18 -7.12 -17.44
CA SER A 124 22.96 -8.35 -17.51
C SER A 124 22.07 -9.58 -17.33
N VAL A 125 22.24 -10.57 -18.21
CA VAL A 125 21.55 -11.86 -18.10
C VAL A 125 22.21 -12.75 -17.04
N THR A 126 23.54 -12.64 -16.88
CA THR A 126 24.35 -13.57 -16.08
C THR A 126 24.36 -13.23 -14.59
N PHE A 127 24.43 -11.94 -14.24
CA PHE A 127 24.63 -11.50 -12.85
C PHE A 127 23.39 -10.86 -12.22
N GLY A 128 22.37 -10.54 -13.02
CA GLY A 128 21.36 -9.56 -12.61
C GLY A 128 21.98 -8.15 -12.45
N GLY A 129 21.16 -7.11 -12.51
CA GLY A 129 21.60 -5.71 -12.49
C GLY A 129 21.89 -5.10 -13.87
N LEU A 130 22.24 -3.82 -13.86
CA LEU A 130 22.58 -3.08 -15.09
C LEU A 130 23.93 -3.52 -15.64
N THR A 131 24.04 -3.52 -16.97
CA THR A 131 25.35 -3.57 -17.62
C THR A 131 26.08 -2.24 -17.43
N TYR A 132 27.39 -2.21 -17.64
CA TYR A 132 28.16 -0.95 -17.62
C TYR A 132 27.60 0.09 -18.60
N LEU A 133 27.23 -0.36 -19.80
CA LEU A 133 26.64 0.52 -20.83
C LEU A 133 25.25 1.01 -20.40
N GLY A 134 24.43 0.12 -19.85
CA GLY A 134 23.13 0.45 -19.29
C GLY A 134 23.20 1.46 -18.15
N ALA A 135 24.19 1.32 -17.25
CA ALA A 135 24.40 2.25 -16.15
C ALA A 135 24.78 3.65 -16.64
N VAL A 136 25.69 3.74 -17.64
CA VAL A 136 26.05 5.03 -18.25
C VAL A 136 24.85 5.65 -18.99
N ALA A 137 24.08 4.85 -19.73
CA ALA A 137 22.91 5.32 -20.46
C ALA A 137 21.80 5.83 -19.53
N SER A 138 21.49 5.09 -18.46
CA SER A 138 20.50 5.51 -17.45
C SER A 138 20.95 6.75 -16.68
N PHE A 139 22.25 6.88 -16.36
CA PHE A 139 22.83 8.08 -15.77
C PHE A 139 22.65 9.30 -16.67
N ALA A 140 23.04 9.19 -17.94
CA ALA A 140 22.92 10.28 -18.92
C ALA A 140 21.46 10.69 -19.16
N ALA A 141 20.55 9.70 -19.29
CA ALA A 141 19.13 9.94 -19.44
C ALA A 141 18.53 10.63 -18.20
N GLY A 142 18.89 10.18 -16.99
CA GLY A 142 18.45 10.80 -15.74
C GLY A 142 18.94 12.24 -15.59
N MET A 143 20.20 12.51 -15.95
CA MET A 143 20.77 13.86 -15.94
C MET A 143 20.10 14.78 -16.96
N ALA A 144 19.89 14.31 -18.19
CA ALA A 144 19.21 15.07 -19.24
C ALA A 144 17.75 15.36 -18.87
N GLY A 145 17.03 14.37 -18.34
CA GLY A 145 15.66 14.52 -17.86
C GLY A 145 15.55 15.53 -16.72
N ALA A 146 16.45 15.47 -15.74
CA ALA A 146 16.49 16.44 -14.64
C ALA A 146 16.73 17.87 -15.14
N ARG A 147 17.61 18.04 -16.14
CA ARG A 147 17.88 19.35 -16.75
C ARG A 147 16.68 19.87 -17.54
N LEU A 148 16.03 19.02 -18.35
CA LEU A 148 14.82 19.37 -19.09
C LEU A 148 13.67 19.75 -18.15
N TRP A 149 13.49 19.00 -17.04
CA TRP A 149 12.47 19.30 -16.05
C TRP A 149 12.73 20.61 -15.31
N ALA A 150 13.98 20.91 -14.97
CA ALA A 150 14.37 22.20 -14.38
C ALA A 150 14.03 23.37 -15.33
N LEU A 151 14.40 23.26 -16.61
CA LEU A 151 14.10 24.28 -17.62
C LEU A 151 12.59 24.48 -17.82
N ARG A 152 11.82 23.39 -17.91
CA ARG A 152 10.35 23.46 -18.02
C ARG A 152 9.70 24.08 -16.78
N ARG A 153 10.22 23.78 -15.59
CA ARG A 153 9.69 24.33 -14.34
C ARG A 153 9.99 25.82 -14.22
N GLU A 154 11.17 26.26 -14.65
CA GLU A 154 11.53 27.69 -14.73
C GLU A 154 10.61 28.43 -15.71
N ALA A 155 10.36 27.87 -16.90
CA ALA A 155 9.42 28.44 -17.86
C ALA A 155 7.96 28.46 -17.34
N ALA A 156 7.49 27.36 -16.74
CA ALA A 156 6.14 27.30 -16.18
C ALA A 156 5.96 28.22 -14.95
N ALA A 157 7.01 28.44 -14.17
CA ALA A 157 6.99 29.39 -13.06
C ALA A 157 6.96 30.85 -13.56
N ALA A 158 7.66 31.16 -14.65
CA ALA A 158 7.57 32.45 -15.32
C ALA A 158 6.15 32.71 -15.88
N ASP A 159 5.59 31.74 -16.61
CA ASP A 159 4.19 31.80 -17.10
C ASP A 159 3.17 31.91 -15.96
N ALA A 160 3.40 31.24 -14.84
CA ALA A 160 2.51 31.28 -13.68
C ALA A 160 2.60 32.60 -12.93
N ALA A 161 3.78 33.22 -12.84
CA ALA A 161 3.97 34.56 -12.29
C ALA A 161 3.22 35.60 -13.14
N GLU A 162 3.35 35.51 -14.47
CA GLU A 162 2.63 36.39 -15.41
C GLU A 162 1.10 36.22 -15.31
N ARG A 163 0.59 34.98 -15.17
CA ARG A 163 -0.84 34.71 -14.96
C ARG A 163 -1.37 35.14 -13.58
N ALA A 164 -0.52 35.10 -12.55
CA ALA A 164 -0.85 35.56 -11.22
C ALA A 164 -0.97 37.10 -11.17
N GLU A 165 -0.08 37.81 -11.85
CA GLU A 165 -0.17 39.25 -12.08
C GLU A 165 -1.44 39.61 -12.89
N ALA A 166 -1.85 38.76 -13.84
CA ALA A 166 -3.09 38.92 -14.59
C ALA A 166 -4.38 38.56 -13.81
N GLY A 167 -4.31 38.22 -12.52
CA GLY A 167 -5.47 37.89 -11.68
C GLY A 167 -6.19 36.58 -12.05
N ALA A 168 -5.69 35.83 -13.02
CA ALA A 168 -6.28 34.60 -13.49
C ALA A 168 -5.80 33.42 -12.63
N ARG A 169 -6.50 33.13 -11.51
CA ARG A 169 -6.29 31.86 -10.81
C ARG A 169 -6.74 30.72 -11.72
N PRO A 170 -5.84 29.83 -12.21
CA PRO A 170 -6.27 28.71 -13.01
C PRO A 170 -7.03 27.75 -12.10
N ARG A 171 -8.37 27.80 -12.15
CA ARG A 171 -9.21 26.70 -11.69
C ARG A 171 -9.03 25.58 -12.71
N ILE A 172 -7.92 24.85 -12.64
CA ILE A 172 -7.82 23.58 -13.36
C ILE A 172 -8.95 22.73 -12.80
N PRO A 173 -10.00 22.43 -13.58
CA PRO A 173 -11.13 21.69 -13.06
C PRO A 173 -10.59 20.33 -12.63
N ARG A 174 -10.93 19.88 -11.43
CA ARG A 174 -10.46 18.58 -10.90
C ARG A 174 -10.70 17.43 -11.88
N ALA A 175 -11.71 17.55 -12.76
CA ALA A 175 -11.96 16.67 -13.89
C ALA A 175 -10.78 16.52 -14.87
N MET A 176 -10.06 17.60 -15.16
CA MET A 176 -8.89 17.60 -16.07
C MET A 176 -7.64 16.94 -15.45
N LEU A 177 -7.59 16.81 -14.12
CA LEU A 177 -6.60 16.00 -13.39
C LEU A 177 -7.00 14.51 -13.29
N LEU A 178 -8.30 14.20 -13.33
CA LEU A 178 -8.79 12.82 -13.26
C LEU A 178 -8.65 12.05 -14.58
N VAL A 179 -8.76 12.73 -15.72
CA VAL A 179 -8.59 12.13 -17.07
C VAL A 179 -7.22 11.48 -17.28
N PRO A 180 -6.08 12.16 -17.01
CA PRO A 180 -4.76 11.52 -17.17
C PRO A 180 -4.53 10.38 -16.17
N VAL A 181 -5.04 10.49 -14.94
CA VAL A 181 -4.94 9.42 -13.94
C VAL A 181 -5.73 8.19 -14.38
N GLY A 182 -6.95 8.38 -14.89
CA GLY A 182 -7.77 7.30 -15.46
C GLY A 182 -7.13 6.64 -16.68
N PHE A 183 -6.53 7.43 -17.57
CA PHE A 183 -5.81 6.91 -18.73
C PHE A 183 -4.58 6.08 -18.32
N VAL A 184 -3.80 6.55 -17.34
CA VAL A 184 -2.64 5.82 -16.81
C VAL A 184 -3.07 4.50 -16.16
N LEU A 185 -4.11 4.51 -15.34
CA LEU A 185 -4.65 3.28 -14.71
C LEU A 185 -5.13 2.26 -15.75
N LEU A 186 -5.75 2.71 -16.84
CA LEU A 186 -6.21 1.81 -17.90
C LEU A 186 -5.06 1.30 -18.79
N ALA A 187 -4.04 2.12 -19.06
CA ALA A 187 -2.89 1.72 -19.88
C ALA A 187 -1.86 0.88 -19.11
N LEU A 188 -1.90 0.90 -17.77
CA LEU A 188 -0.91 0.27 -16.89
C LEU A 188 -0.68 -1.23 -17.20
N PRO A 189 -1.70 -2.09 -17.33
CA PRO A 189 -1.51 -3.54 -17.54
C PRO A 189 -0.89 -3.89 -18.89
N ALA A 190 -1.15 -3.05 -19.91
CA ALA A 190 -0.59 -3.22 -21.25
C ALA A 190 0.92 -2.89 -21.30
N LEU A 191 1.41 -2.12 -20.32
CA LEU A 191 2.80 -1.68 -20.22
C LEU A 191 3.62 -2.48 -19.19
N LEU A 192 2.97 -3.08 -18.19
CA LEU A 192 3.62 -3.66 -17.01
C LEU A 192 3.79 -5.19 -17.04
N GLY A 193 3.20 -5.91 -17.98
CA GLY A 193 3.34 -7.36 -18.06
C GLY A 193 2.44 -8.13 -17.10
N THR A 194 2.42 -9.45 -17.29
CA THR A 194 1.55 -10.37 -16.54
C THR A 194 1.87 -10.37 -15.05
N PHE A 195 3.16 -10.37 -14.69
CA PHE A 195 3.60 -10.40 -13.29
C PHE A 195 3.15 -9.15 -12.52
N LEU A 196 3.44 -7.96 -13.04
CA LEU A 196 3.06 -6.71 -12.37
C LEU A 196 1.54 -6.49 -12.38
N SER A 197 0.84 -6.97 -13.41
CA SER A 197 -0.63 -6.98 -13.40
C SER A 197 -1.18 -7.84 -12.26
N ALA A 198 -0.52 -8.96 -11.93
CA ALA A 198 -0.89 -9.79 -10.77
C ALA A 198 -0.64 -9.07 -9.44
N VAL A 199 0.50 -8.38 -9.30
CA VAL A 199 0.82 -7.56 -8.13
C VAL A 199 -0.23 -6.45 -7.96
N LEU A 200 -0.60 -5.78 -9.04
CA LEU A 200 -1.62 -4.73 -9.00
C LEU A 200 -3.03 -5.26 -8.72
N GLY A 201 -3.35 -6.47 -9.19
CA GLY A 201 -4.56 -7.18 -8.78
C GLY A 201 -4.60 -7.39 -7.27
N GLN A 202 -3.47 -7.82 -6.69
CA GLN A 202 -3.33 -7.96 -5.24
C GLN A 202 -3.46 -6.61 -4.51
N VAL A 203 -2.87 -5.55 -5.04
CA VAL A 203 -3.07 -4.18 -4.52
C VAL A 203 -4.55 -3.82 -4.55
N GLY A 204 -5.27 -4.13 -5.63
CA GLY A 204 -6.72 -3.91 -5.74
C GLY A 204 -7.53 -4.60 -4.64
N ILE A 205 -7.20 -5.86 -4.33
CA ILE A 205 -7.83 -6.60 -3.22
C ILE A 205 -7.61 -5.86 -1.89
N PHE A 206 -6.38 -5.43 -1.61
CA PHE A 206 -6.06 -4.70 -0.38
C PHE A 206 -6.62 -3.28 -0.35
N VAL A 207 -6.83 -2.64 -1.50
CA VAL A 207 -7.60 -1.38 -1.60
C VAL A 207 -9.04 -1.62 -1.18
N LEU A 208 -9.70 -2.69 -1.63
CA LEU A 208 -11.06 -3.02 -1.17
C LEU A 208 -11.10 -3.29 0.33
N MET A 209 -10.17 -4.10 0.85
CA MET A 209 -10.07 -4.33 2.29
C MET A 209 -9.88 -3.02 3.06
N GLY A 210 -8.94 -2.18 2.62
CA GLY A 210 -8.67 -0.89 3.24
C GLY A 210 -9.85 0.07 3.15
N LEU A 211 -10.58 0.12 2.03
CA LEU A 211 -11.73 1.01 1.86
C LEU A 211 -12.88 0.61 2.79
N GLY A 212 -13.16 -0.69 2.90
CA GLY A 212 -14.17 -1.17 3.84
C GLY A 212 -13.76 -0.97 5.30
N LEU A 213 -12.51 -1.23 5.66
CA LEU A 213 -12.00 -0.97 7.02
C LEU A 213 -11.98 0.52 7.34
N ASN A 214 -11.70 1.38 6.34
CA ASN A 214 -11.73 2.82 6.49
C ASN A 214 -13.15 3.35 6.78
N ILE A 215 -14.21 2.63 6.43
CA ILE A 215 -15.56 2.99 6.88
C ILE A 215 -15.71 2.75 8.38
N VAL A 216 -15.29 1.59 8.86
CA VAL A 216 -15.44 1.17 10.26
C VAL A 216 -14.50 1.96 11.19
N VAL A 217 -13.21 1.96 10.88
CA VAL A 217 -12.18 2.62 11.69
C VAL A 217 -12.09 4.10 11.36
N GLY A 218 -11.99 4.44 10.07
CA GLY A 218 -11.67 5.80 9.62
C GLY A 218 -12.81 6.80 9.78
N TYR A 219 -14.06 6.40 9.51
CA TYR A 219 -15.23 7.27 9.68
C TYR A 219 -15.94 7.06 11.01
N ALA A 220 -16.21 5.82 11.42
CA ALA A 220 -16.98 5.55 12.63
C ALA A 220 -16.15 5.44 13.92
N GLY A 221 -14.82 5.40 13.84
CA GLY A 221 -13.95 5.33 15.03
C GLY A 221 -13.93 3.96 15.73
N LEU A 222 -14.37 2.90 15.05
CA LEU A 222 -14.49 1.57 15.62
C LEU A 222 -13.25 0.75 15.25
N LEU A 223 -12.35 0.50 16.21
CA LEU A 223 -11.15 -0.30 15.94
C LEU A 223 -11.51 -1.77 15.74
N ASP A 224 -11.38 -2.27 14.50
CA ASP A 224 -11.67 -3.65 14.13
C ASP A 224 -10.40 -4.41 13.74
N LEU A 225 -9.89 -5.18 14.70
CA LEU A 225 -8.73 -6.07 14.51
C LEU A 225 -9.13 -7.43 13.93
N GLY A 226 -10.42 -7.75 13.95
CA GLY A 226 -11.03 -8.97 13.43
C GLY A 226 -11.38 -8.92 11.95
N TYR A 227 -11.00 -7.86 11.23
CA TYR A 227 -11.50 -7.57 9.89
C TYR A 227 -11.26 -8.71 8.86
N VAL A 228 -10.25 -9.55 9.09
CA VAL A 228 -10.01 -10.79 8.33
C VAL A 228 -11.23 -11.74 8.29
N ALA A 229 -12.13 -11.70 9.29
CA ALA A 229 -13.37 -12.46 9.28
C ALA A 229 -14.25 -12.09 8.08
N PHE A 230 -14.45 -10.80 7.80
CA PHE A 230 -15.25 -10.35 6.67
C PHE A 230 -14.59 -10.71 5.33
N PHE A 231 -13.27 -10.66 5.28
CA PHE A 231 -12.51 -11.13 4.12
C PHE A 231 -12.71 -12.63 3.89
N ALA A 232 -12.63 -13.45 4.95
CA ALA A 232 -12.88 -14.89 4.89
C ALA A 232 -14.33 -15.21 4.46
N VAL A 233 -15.32 -14.52 5.03
CA VAL A 233 -16.73 -14.68 4.63
C VAL A 233 -16.92 -14.45 3.13
N GLY A 234 -16.32 -13.38 2.59
CA GLY A 234 -16.40 -13.08 1.16
C GLY A 234 -15.74 -14.15 0.28
N ALA A 235 -14.56 -14.60 0.68
CA ALA A 235 -13.80 -15.61 -0.04
C ALA A 235 -14.52 -16.97 -0.06
N TYR A 236 -14.92 -17.47 1.11
CA TYR A 236 -15.61 -18.76 1.21
C TYR A 236 -17.02 -18.72 0.62
N ALA A 237 -17.79 -17.63 0.80
CA ALA A 237 -19.10 -17.50 0.16
C ALA A 237 -18.96 -17.54 -1.38
N THR A 238 -17.95 -16.86 -1.93
CA THR A 238 -17.66 -16.93 -3.37
C THR A 238 -17.27 -18.36 -3.76
N GLY A 239 -16.33 -18.96 -3.04
CA GLY A 239 -15.87 -20.33 -3.29
C GLY A 239 -17.01 -21.34 -3.30
N VAL A 240 -17.94 -21.29 -2.35
CA VAL A 240 -19.10 -22.21 -2.28
C VAL A 240 -20.11 -21.95 -3.39
N LEU A 241 -20.40 -20.68 -3.72
CA LEU A 241 -21.40 -20.35 -4.74
C LEU A 241 -20.93 -20.62 -6.17
N THR A 242 -19.63 -20.46 -6.42
CA THR A 242 -19.02 -20.66 -7.75
C THR A 242 -18.32 -22.01 -7.90
N ALA A 243 -18.13 -22.76 -6.82
CA ALA A 243 -17.44 -24.05 -6.79
C ALA A 243 -17.91 -25.02 -7.88
N ALA A 244 -16.95 -25.76 -8.44
CA ALA A 244 -17.20 -26.88 -9.32
C ALA A 244 -17.60 -28.12 -8.48
N VAL A 245 -18.18 -29.13 -9.14
CA VAL A 245 -18.64 -30.40 -8.51
C VAL A 245 -17.53 -31.09 -7.68
N ASN A 246 -16.26 -30.84 -7.99
CA ASN A 246 -15.10 -31.45 -7.32
C ASN A 246 -14.43 -30.55 -6.25
N SER A 247 -15.05 -29.46 -5.82
CA SER A 247 -14.43 -28.45 -4.95
C SER A 247 -14.40 -28.79 -3.45
N GLY A 248 -14.98 -29.92 -3.05
CA GLY A 248 -15.07 -30.35 -1.64
C GLY A 248 -16.30 -29.85 -0.88
N SER A 249 -17.17 -29.04 -1.51
CA SER A 249 -18.45 -28.59 -0.94
C SER A 249 -19.64 -29.41 -1.47
N SER A 250 -20.56 -29.74 -0.56
CA SER A 250 -21.85 -30.40 -0.88
C SER A 250 -22.84 -29.46 -1.57
N LEU A 251 -22.74 -28.15 -1.32
CA LEU A 251 -23.42 -27.11 -2.11
C LEU A 251 -22.49 -26.58 -3.18
N HIS A 252 -22.87 -26.78 -4.44
CA HIS A 252 -22.21 -26.21 -5.61
C HIS A 252 -23.26 -25.73 -6.61
N PRO A 253 -23.83 -24.54 -6.41
CA PRO A 253 -24.78 -23.95 -7.36
C PRO A 253 -24.18 -23.68 -8.75
N GLY A 254 -22.85 -23.61 -8.86
CA GLY A 254 -22.14 -23.34 -10.11
C GLY A 254 -22.48 -21.97 -10.70
N LEU A 255 -22.80 -20.99 -9.84
CA LEU A 255 -23.25 -19.68 -10.29
C LEU A 255 -22.11 -18.92 -10.98
N PRO A 256 -22.39 -18.15 -12.05
CA PRO A 256 -21.40 -17.24 -12.60
C PRO A 256 -20.96 -16.24 -11.55
N PHE A 257 -19.66 -15.94 -11.49
CA PHE A 257 -19.09 -15.05 -10.48
C PHE A 257 -19.87 -13.74 -10.32
N LEU A 258 -20.25 -13.09 -11.43
CA LEU A 258 -21.00 -11.82 -11.39
C LEU A 258 -22.38 -11.94 -10.73
N LEU A 259 -23.06 -13.09 -10.85
CA LEU A 259 -24.32 -13.35 -10.14
C LEU A 259 -24.09 -13.77 -8.69
N ALA A 260 -22.95 -14.38 -8.38
CA ALA A 260 -22.57 -14.70 -7.01
C ALA A 260 -22.27 -13.43 -6.19
N VAL A 261 -21.68 -12.38 -6.80
CA VAL A 261 -21.27 -11.17 -6.07
C VAL A 261 -22.40 -10.52 -5.25
N PRO A 262 -23.61 -10.25 -5.78
CA PRO A 262 -24.70 -9.71 -4.96
C PRO A 262 -25.07 -10.59 -3.76
N ILE A 263 -25.06 -11.91 -3.94
CA ILE A 263 -25.37 -12.86 -2.85
C ILE A 263 -24.25 -12.84 -1.80
N VAL A 264 -22.99 -12.78 -2.23
CA VAL A 264 -21.83 -12.62 -1.33
C VAL A 264 -21.93 -11.34 -0.52
N VAL A 265 -22.33 -10.22 -1.15
CA VAL A 265 -22.55 -8.94 -0.44
C VAL A 265 -23.67 -9.06 0.58
N LEU A 266 -24.78 -9.74 0.27
CA LEU A 266 -25.87 -9.97 1.22
C LEU A 266 -25.42 -10.83 2.41
N ILE A 267 -24.67 -11.90 2.16
CA ILE A 267 -24.08 -12.75 3.21
C ILE A 267 -23.12 -11.92 4.07
N ALA A 268 -22.29 -11.07 3.45
CA ALA A 268 -21.36 -10.19 4.16
C ALA A 268 -22.08 -9.18 5.04
N VAL A 269 -23.16 -8.57 4.55
CA VAL A 269 -24.00 -7.67 5.36
C VAL A 269 -24.61 -8.41 6.53
N ALA A 270 -25.15 -9.62 6.32
CA ALA A 270 -25.68 -10.45 7.41
C ALA A 270 -24.61 -10.80 8.45
N ALA A 271 -23.40 -11.16 8.01
CA ALA A 271 -22.25 -11.42 8.89
C ALA A 271 -21.82 -10.16 9.65
N GLY A 272 -21.78 -8.99 8.98
CA GLY A 272 -21.50 -7.69 9.59
C GLY A 272 -22.50 -7.31 10.68
N LEU A 273 -23.79 -7.57 10.45
CA LEU A 273 -24.84 -7.35 11.45
C LEU A 273 -24.76 -8.35 12.61
N LEU A 274 -24.46 -9.62 12.32
CA LEU A 274 -24.31 -10.68 13.33
C LEU A 274 -23.13 -10.38 14.26
N ILE A 275 -21.97 -10.03 13.71
CA ILE A 275 -20.78 -9.67 14.49
C ILE A 275 -20.97 -8.30 15.16
N GLY A 276 -21.59 -7.34 14.45
CA GLY A 276 -21.84 -6.00 14.97
C GLY A 276 -22.76 -6.00 16.20
N GLY A 277 -23.74 -6.91 16.28
CA GLY A 277 -24.74 -6.98 17.35
C GLY A 277 -24.16 -7.13 18.77
N PRO A 278 -23.39 -8.19 19.09
CA PRO A 278 -22.74 -8.36 20.39
C PRO A 278 -21.79 -7.22 20.75
N VAL A 279 -21.22 -6.59 19.73
CA VAL A 279 -20.17 -5.58 19.83
C VAL A 279 -20.72 -4.18 20.14
N LEU A 280 -22.04 -3.95 20.01
CA LEU A 280 -22.67 -2.64 20.19
C LEU A 280 -22.44 -1.99 21.55
N ARG A 281 -22.22 -2.80 22.60
CA ARG A 281 -22.01 -2.33 23.97
C ARG A 281 -20.55 -2.06 24.32
N LEU A 282 -19.62 -2.38 23.42
CA LEU A 282 -18.17 -2.27 23.64
C LEU A 282 -17.62 -0.98 23.03
N ARG A 283 -16.52 -0.50 23.61
CA ARG A 283 -15.84 0.75 23.22
C ARG A 283 -14.32 0.57 23.25
N GLY A 284 -13.64 1.40 22.46
CA GLY A 284 -12.18 1.51 22.45
C GLY A 284 -11.47 0.16 22.31
N ASP A 285 -10.58 -0.13 23.23
CA ASP A 285 -9.74 -1.34 23.15
C ASP A 285 -10.52 -2.63 23.39
N TYR A 286 -11.62 -2.60 24.16
CA TYR A 286 -12.48 -3.78 24.35
C TYR A 286 -13.14 -4.21 23.04
N LEU A 287 -13.52 -3.25 22.22
CA LEU A 287 -14.05 -3.48 20.88
C LEU A 287 -12.99 -4.18 19.99
N ALA A 288 -11.75 -3.71 20.05
CA ALA A 288 -10.63 -4.29 19.30
C ALA A 288 -10.32 -5.74 19.71
N ILE A 289 -10.30 -6.03 21.02
CA ILE A 289 -10.05 -7.38 21.55
C ILE A 289 -11.17 -8.34 21.11
N VAL A 290 -12.42 -7.92 21.20
CA VAL A 290 -13.56 -8.78 20.85
C VAL A 290 -13.64 -9.03 19.35
N THR A 291 -13.35 -8.02 18.52
CA THR A 291 -13.28 -8.23 17.06
C THR A 291 -12.17 -9.20 16.68
N LEU A 292 -10.98 -9.09 17.29
CA LEU A 292 -9.91 -10.10 17.11
C LEU A 292 -10.43 -11.51 17.44
N GLY A 293 -11.14 -11.66 18.55
CA GLY A 293 -11.79 -12.91 18.93
C GLY A 293 -12.73 -13.45 17.85
N PHE A 294 -13.59 -12.60 17.25
CA PHE A 294 -14.43 -12.98 16.12
C PHE A 294 -13.63 -13.37 14.86
N GLY A 295 -12.51 -12.69 14.61
CA GLY A 295 -11.53 -13.06 13.56
C GLY A 295 -11.02 -14.49 13.73
N GLU A 296 -10.59 -14.84 14.94
CA GLU A 296 -10.11 -16.18 15.27
C GLU A 296 -11.24 -17.22 15.27
N ILE A 297 -12.44 -16.87 15.76
CA ILE A 297 -13.62 -17.73 15.67
C ILE A 297 -13.93 -18.07 14.20
N ALA A 298 -13.90 -17.09 13.30
CA ALA A 298 -14.13 -17.33 11.87
C ALA A 298 -13.09 -18.31 11.29
N ARG A 299 -11.81 -18.15 11.63
CA ARG A 299 -10.73 -19.06 11.21
C ARG A 299 -10.94 -20.48 11.74
N VAL A 300 -11.33 -20.62 13.01
CA VAL A 300 -11.62 -21.92 13.63
C VAL A 300 -12.85 -22.57 13.00
N LEU A 301 -13.92 -21.81 12.74
CA LEU A 301 -15.14 -22.31 12.09
C LEU A 301 -14.88 -22.85 10.69
N VAL A 302 -14.08 -22.13 9.90
CA VAL A 302 -13.66 -22.56 8.56
C VAL A 302 -12.86 -23.87 8.61
N THR A 303 -12.03 -24.05 9.64
CA THR A 303 -11.19 -25.25 9.81
C THR A 303 -11.97 -26.42 10.42
N SER A 304 -13.09 -26.14 11.10
CA SER A 304 -13.85 -27.11 11.89
C SER A 304 -14.46 -28.23 11.03
N ASP A 305 -14.46 -29.44 11.58
CA ASP A 305 -15.14 -30.59 10.97
C ASP A 305 -16.66 -30.38 10.86
N TRP A 306 -17.25 -29.50 11.69
CA TRP A 306 -18.68 -29.22 11.66
C TRP A 306 -19.13 -28.57 10.34
N LEU A 307 -18.32 -27.68 9.76
CA LEU A 307 -18.61 -27.03 8.48
C LEU A 307 -17.87 -27.69 7.31
N LYS A 308 -17.20 -28.83 7.51
CA LYS A 308 -16.40 -29.49 6.48
C LYS A 308 -17.17 -29.78 5.20
N SER A 309 -18.44 -30.18 5.32
CA SER A 309 -19.31 -30.44 4.16
C SER A 309 -19.60 -29.21 3.31
N PHE A 310 -19.43 -28.00 3.85
CA PHE A 310 -19.70 -26.74 3.16
C PHE A 310 -18.42 -26.00 2.78
N LEU A 311 -17.43 -25.99 3.67
CA LEU A 311 -16.22 -25.15 3.57
C LEU A 311 -14.93 -25.95 3.28
N GLY A 312 -15.00 -27.28 3.22
CA GLY A 312 -13.84 -28.16 3.00
C GLY A 312 -12.98 -28.40 4.25
N GLY A 313 -13.27 -27.73 5.38
CA GLY A 313 -12.56 -27.90 6.64
C GLY A 313 -11.08 -27.53 6.52
N ALA A 314 -10.20 -28.31 7.17
CA ALA A 314 -8.75 -28.08 7.13
C ALA A 314 -8.12 -28.15 5.73
N GLN A 315 -8.74 -28.87 4.77
CA GLN A 315 -8.26 -28.91 3.38
C GLN A 315 -8.65 -27.66 2.59
N GLY A 316 -9.66 -26.94 3.05
CA GLY A 316 -10.21 -25.78 2.36
C GLY A 316 -10.92 -26.12 1.05
N LEU A 317 -11.16 -25.10 0.22
CA LEU A 317 -11.86 -25.25 -1.06
C LEU A 317 -10.87 -25.22 -2.22
N ILE A 318 -11.04 -26.13 -3.19
CA ILE A 318 -10.19 -26.21 -4.37
C ILE A 318 -10.99 -26.01 -5.66
N ALA A 319 -10.29 -25.75 -6.77
CA ALA A 319 -10.86 -25.65 -8.10
C ALA A 319 -11.97 -24.58 -8.22
N ILE A 320 -11.76 -23.42 -7.60
CA ILE A 320 -12.64 -22.26 -7.77
C ILE A 320 -12.44 -21.73 -9.20
N PRO A 321 -13.50 -21.70 -10.04
CA PRO A 321 -13.37 -21.26 -11.41
C PRO A 321 -13.15 -19.75 -11.45
N ALA A 322 -12.24 -19.32 -12.33
CA ALA A 322 -12.14 -17.92 -12.68
C ALA A 322 -13.36 -17.53 -13.54
N PRO A 323 -13.91 -16.31 -13.38
CA PRO A 323 -14.95 -15.85 -14.28
C PRO A 323 -14.47 -15.92 -15.72
N THR A 324 -15.35 -16.34 -16.61
CA THR A 324 -15.17 -16.19 -18.06
C THR A 324 -16.35 -15.39 -18.58
N ILE A 325 -16.06 -14.33 -19.34
CA ILE A 325 -17.10 -13.55 -20.01
C ILE A 325 -16.92 -13.80 -21.51
N SER A 326 -17.89 -14.47 -22.11
CA SER A 326 -18.00 -14.66 -23.55
C SER A 326 -19.11 -13.76 -24.09
N VAL A 327 -18.76 -12.61 -24.64
CA VAL A 327 -19.72 -11.68 -25.28
C VAL A 327 -19.26 -11.43 -26.71
N GLY A 328 -20.10 -11.78 -27.70
CA GLY A 328 -19.88 -11.44 -29.11
C GLY A 328 -18.59 -12.00 -29.72
N GLY A 329 -18.16 -13.21 -29.32
CA GLY A 329 -16.94 -13.86 -29.82
C GLY A 329 -15.67 -13.53 -29.02
N LEU A 330 -15.66 -12.50 -28.17
CA LEU A 330 -14.55 -12.21 -27.27
C LEU A 330 -14.63 -13.10 -26.03
N HIS A 331 -13.64 -13.96 -25.84
CA HIS A 331 -13.53 -14.84 -24.66
C HIS A 331 -12.49 -14.25 -23.71
N VAL A 332 -12.95 -13.59 -22.66
CA VAL A 332 -12.06 -13.01 -21.64
C VAL A 332 -11.99 -13.97 -20.47
N ASP A 333 -10.80 -14.56 -20.28
CA ASP A 333 -10.48 -15.39 -19.11
C ASP A 333 -9.84 -14.52 -18.03
N PHE A 334 -10.53 -14.40 -16.89
CA PHE A 334 -10.07 -13.64 -15.73
C PHE A 334 -9.05 -14.40 -14.87
N ARG A 335 -8.66 -15.62 -15.27
CA ARG A 335 -7.47 -16.28 -14.73
C ARG A 335 -6.18 -15.59 -15.21
N ASN A 336 -6.25 -14.88 -16.33
CA ASN A 336 -5.15 -14.04 -16.77
C ASN A 336 -5.06 -12.78 -15.89
N PRO A 337 -3.86 -12.45 -15.35
CA PRO A 337 -3.67 -11.30 -14.46
C PRO A 337 -4.06 -9.95 -15.04
N GLN A 338 -3.97 -9.76 -16.36
CA GLN A 338 -4.33 -8.51 -17.02
C GLN A 338 -5.86 -8.26 -17.01
N PRO A 339 -6.72 -9.16 -17.52
CA PRO A 339 -8.17 -9.06 -17.32
C PRO A 339 -8.60 -8.98 -15.86
N PHE A 340 -7.94 -9.75 -14.98
CA PHE A 340 -8.20 -9.72 -13.54
C PHE A 340 -7.99 -8.33 -12.94
N TYR A 341 -6.92 -7.64 -13.34
CA TYR A 341 -6.67 -6.26 -12.90
C TYR A 341 -7.84 -5.33 -13.23
N TYR A 342 -8.40 -5.40 -14.44
CA TYR A 342 -9.54 -4.56 -14.81
C TYR A 342 -10.80 -4.89 -14.01
N LEU A 343 -11.03 -6.17 -13.69
CA LEU A 343 -12.10 -6.59 -12.81
C LEU A 343 -11.94 -5.99 -11.40
N ALA A 344 -10.74 -6.15 -10.82
CA ALA A 344 -10.42 -5.61 -9.51
C ALA A 344 -10.55 -4.08 -9.49
N LEU A 345 -10.06 -3.39 -10.53
CA LEU A 345 -10.19 -1.95 -10.69
C LEU A 345 -11.66 -1.52 -10.74
N GLY A 346 -12.50 -2.24 -11.47
CA GLY A 346 -13.95 -1.98 -11.53
C GLY A 346 -14.61 -2.03 -10.14
N PHE A 347 -14.30 -3.05 -9.34
CA PHE A 347 -14.78 -3.14 -7.96
C PHE A 347 -14.20 -2.06 -7.06
N CYS A 348 -12.91 -1.73 -7.19
CA CYS A 348 -12.28 -0.63 -6.44
C CYS A 348 -12.95 0.71 -6.74
N LEU A 349 -13.24 1.01 -8.00
CA LEU A 349 -13.94 2.24 -8.40
C LEU A 349 -15.36 2.27 -7.84
N LEU A 350 -16.09 1.15 -7.91
CA LEU A 350 -17.42 1.03 -7.32
C LEU A 350 -17.38 1.24 -5.80
N ALA A 351 -16.47 0.56 -5.09
CA ALA A 351 -16.30 0.69 -3.66
C ALA A 351 -15.87 2.10 -3.24
N ALA A 352 -14.96 2.74 -3.99
CA ALA A 352 -14.54 4.11 -3.75
C ALA A 352 -15.69 5.09 -3.98
N PHE A 353 -16.50 4.90 -5.02
CA PHE A 353 -17.69 5.71 -5.29
C PHE A 353 -18.73 5.59 -4.16
N VAL A 354 -19.04 4.36 -3.75
CA VAL A 354 -19.96 4.09 -2.64
C VAL A 354 -19.45 4.69 -1.33
N SER A 355 -18.16 4.50 -1.01
CA SER A 355 -17.53 5.05 0.19
C SER A 355 -17.56 6.58 0.17
N TRP A 356 -17.27 7.21 -0.96
CA TRP A 356 -17.33 8.65 -1.13
C TRP A 356 -18.76 9.18 -0.96
N ARG A 357 -19.75 8.48 -1.50
CA ARG A 357 -21.17 8.85 -1.35
C ARG A 357 -21.63 8.72 0.10
N LEU A 358 -21.23 7.65 0.79
CA LEU A 358 -21.55 7.42 2.21
C LEU A 358 -20.90 8.47 3.12
N ALA A 359 -19.62 8.76 2.93
CA ALA A 359 -18.88 9.76 3.71
C ALA A 359 -19.52 11.16 3.62
N ASN A 360 -20.08 11.52 2.46
CA ASN A 360 -20.76 12.81 2.24
C ASN A 360 -22.26 12.80 2.58
N SER A 361 -22.79 11.70 3.11
CA SER A 361 -24.21 11.54 3.43
C SER A 361 -24.52 11.92 4.89
N ARG A 362 -25.81 11.82 5.29
CA ARG A 362 -26.23 11.92 6.69
C ARG A 362 -25.59 10.82 7.56
N VAL A 363 -25.40 9.63 6.98
CA VAL A 363 -24.76 8.49 7.65
C VAL A 363 -23.31 8.80 7.98
N GLY A 364 -22.55 9.35 7.03
CA GLY A 364 -21.17 9.75 7.24
C GLY A 364 -21.01 10.84 8.32
N ARG A 365 -21.95 11.79 8.40
CA ARG A 365 -21.95 12.79 9.48
C ARG A 365 -22.22 12.18 10.85
N ALA A 366 -23.14 11.22 10.94
CA ALA A 366 -23.41 10.50 12.18
C ALA A 366 -22.19 9.65 12.62
N TRP A 367 -21.50 9.01 11.67
CA TRP A 367 -20.24 8.30 11.97
C TRP A 367 -19.16 9.22 12.52
N ASN A 368 -18.93 10.36 11.87
CA ASN A 368 -17.94 11.31 12.38
C ASN A 368 -18.32 11.82 13.77
N ALA A 369 -19.59 12.17 14.02
CA ALA A 369 -20.04 12.62 15.34
C ALA A 369 -19.81 11.56 16.43
N MET A 370 -20.10 10.29 16.14
CA MET A 370 -19.82 9.19 17.08
C MET A 370 -18.33 8.93 17.31
N ARG A 371 -17.49 9.18 16.30
CA ARG A 371 -16.04 9.02 16.39
C ARG A 371 -15.42 10.04 17.34
N GLU A 372 -15.92 11.28 17.33
CA GLU A 372 -15.45 12.32 18.26
C GLU A 372 -15.88 12.00 19.69
N ASP A 373 -17.20 11.88 19.92
CA ASP A 373 -17.74 11.48 21.21
C ASP A 373 -19.09 10.77 21.03
N GLU A 374 -19.09 9.48 21.32
CA GLU A 374 -20.29 8.64 21.23
C GLU A 374 -21.41 9.09 22.19
N GLN A 375 -21.08 9.53 23.40
CA GLN A 375 -22.06 9.95 24.41
C GLN A 375 -22.72 11.29 24.01
N VAL A 376 -21.92 12.24 23.51
CA VAL A 376 -22.44 13.52 23.00
C VAL A 376 -23.31 13.30 21.77
N ALA A 377 -22.87 12.45 20.82
CA ALA A 377 -23.68 12.12 19.66
C ALA A 377 -25.04 11.51 20.03
N GLU A 378 -25.07 10.62 21.04
CA GLU A 378 -26.29 10.01 21.55
C GLU A 378 -27.22 11.05 22.20
N ALA A 379 -26.68 11.97 23.01
CA ALA A 379 -27.43 13.07 23.60
C ALA A 379 -28.03 14.02 22.55
N MET A 380 -27.35 14.20 21.41
CA MET A 380 -27.82 14.98 20.26
C MET A 380 -28.80 14.22 19.35
N GLY A 381 -29.28 13.03 19.78
CA GLY A 381 -30.31 12.26 19.07
C GLY A 381 -29.79 11.36 17.96
N VAL A 382 -28.47 11.13 17.87
CA VAL A 382 -27.89 10.17 16.92
C VAL A 382 -28.01 8.76 17.50
N SER A 383 -28.73 7.88 16.82
CA SER A 383 -28.88 6.48 17.26
C SER A 383 -27.59 5.69 17.07
N THR A 384 -26.73 5.63 18.09
CA THR A 384 -25.39 5.01 18.03
C THR A 384 -25.44 3.57 17.52
N VAL A 385 -26.36 2.77 18.04
CA VAL A 385 -26.58 1.36 17.64
C VAL A 385 -26.78 1.21 16.13
N ARG A 386 -27.68 1.99 15.52
CA ARG A 386 -28.00 1.86 14.09
C ARG A 386 -26.79 2.22 13.24
N TYR A 387 -26.07 3.28 13.61
CA TYR A 387 -24.92 3.74 12.85
C TYR A 387 -23.70 2.83 13.03
N LYS A 388 -23.49 2.22 14.20
CA LYS A 388 -22.48 1.16 14.40
C LYS A 388 -22.78 -0.07 13.52
N LEU A 389 -24.02 -0.55 13.53
CA LEU A 389 -24.44 -1.68 12.66
C LEU A 389 -24.27 -1.35 11.18
N LEU A 390 -24.63 -0.14 10.74
CA LEU A 390 -24.40 0.31 9.37
C LEU A 390 -22.91 0.37 9.02
N ALA A 391 -22.05 0.81 9.94
CA ALA A 391 -20.61 0.83 9.72
C ALA A 391 -20.08 -0.59 9.47
N PHE A 392 -20.42 -1.54 10.35
CA PHE A 392 -20.03 -2.95 10.18
C PHE A 392 -20.63 -3.58 8.92
N ALA A 393 -21.89 -3.33 8.60
CA ALA A 393 -22.52 -3.86 7.39
C ALA A 393 -21.85 -3.34 6.11
N CYS A 394 -21.60 -2.03 6.01
CA CYS A 394 -20.95 -1.42 4.86
C CYS A 394 -19.47 -1.82 4.76
N GLY A 395 -18.75 -1.87 5.88
CA GLY A 395 -17.38 -2.35 5.95
C GLY A 395 -17.27 -3.80 5.50
N ALA A 396 -18.07 -4.69 6.10
CA ALA A 396 -18.14 -6.10 5.73
C ALA A 396 -18.46 -6.31 4.26
N ALA A 397 -19.45 -5.59 3.71
CA ALA A 397 -19.80 -5.66 2.29
C ALA A 397 -18.60 -5.38 1.38
N ILE A 398 -17.86 -4.30 1.63
CA ILE A 398 -16.71 -3.92 0.79
C ILE A 398 -15.50 -4.83 1.05
N GLY A 399 -15.23 -5.19 2.31
CA GLY A 399 -14.14 -6.11 2.67
C GLY A 399 -14.33 -7.51 2.08
N SER A 400 -15.57 -8.02 2.07
CA SER A 400 -15.91 -9.30 1.46
C SER A 400 -15.79 -9.29 -0.06
N LEU A 401 -15.95 -8.15 -0.75
CA LEU A 401 -15.63 -8.05 -2.18
C LEU A 401 -14.12 -8.30 -2.43
N GLY A 402 -13.26 -7.82 -1.53
CA GLY A 402 -11.83 -8.16 -1.56
C GLY A 402 -11.61 -9.67 -1.42
N GLY A 403 -12.32 -10.31 -0.49
CA GLY A 403 -12.27 -11.76 -0.29
C GLY A 403 -12.79 -12.55 -1.51
N ALA A 404 -13.85 -12.08 -2.13
CA ALA A 404 -14.41 -12.68 -3.34
C ALA A 404 -13.42 -12.68 -4.50
N LEU A 405 -12.74 -11.55 -4.73
CA LEU A 405 -11.69 -11.45 -5.74
C LEU A 405 -10.46 -12.29 -5.39
N PHE A 406 -10.09 -12.38 -4.12
CA PHE A 406 -9.00 -13.23 -3.66
C PHE A 406 -9.24 -14.71 -3.94
N ALA A 407 -10.47 -15.20 -3.69
CA ALA A 407 -10.86 -16.58 -4.00
C ALA A 407 -10.71 -16.92 -5.49
N VAL A 408 -11.10 -15.97 -6.35
CA VAL A 408 -10.97 -16.10 -7.81
C VAL A 408 -9.51 -16.06 -8.25
N GLN A 409 -8.70 -15.16 -7.67
CA GLN A 409 -7.31 -14.97 -8.07
C GLN A 409 -6.44 -16.19 -7.77
N ILE A 410 -6.60 -16.76 -6.56
CA ILE A 410 -5.80 -17.93 -6.13
C ILE A 410 -6.38 -19.23 -6.69
N GLY A 411 -7.70 -19.32 -6.83
CA GLY A 411 -8.38 -20.52 -7.34
C GLY A 411 -8.46 -21.68 -6.33
N SER A 412 -7.85 -21.52 -5.16
CA SER A 412 -7.99 -22.39 -4.00
C SER A 412 -7.93 -21.56 -2.72
N LEU A 413 -8.68 -21.98 -1.70
CA LEU A 413 -8.75 -21.32 -0.41
C LEU A 413 -8.26 -22.28 0.67
N ALA A 414 -7.16 -21.94 1.31
CA ALA A 414 -6.68 -22.64 2.50
C ALA A 414 -7.04 -21.83 3.76
N PRO A 415 -7.45 -22.47 4.87
CA PRO A 415 -7.72 -21.75 6.12
C PRO A 415 -6.50 -20.95 6.65
N SER A 416 -5.28 -21.41 6.32
CA SER A 416 -4.02 -20.72 6.65
C SER A 416 -3.83 -19.38 5.92
N SER A 417 -4.62 -19.10 4.88
CA SER A 417 -4.61 -17.81 4.18
C SER A 417 -5.39 -16.72 4.91
N PHE A 418 -6.13 -17.04 5.98
CA PHE A 418 -6.98 -16.10 6.71
C PHE A 418 -6.46 -15.85 8.12
N VAL A 419 -5.24 -15.32 8.20
CA VAL A 419 -4.54 -15.05 9.46
C VAL A 419 -4.76 -13.61 9.94
N PHE A 420 -4.71 -13.41 11.26
CA PHE A 420 -4.77 -12.09 11.90
C PHE A 420 -3.82 -11.06 11.29
N PHE A 421 -2.66 -11.50 10.78
CA PHE A 421 -1.69 -10.62 10.13
C PHE A 421 -2.27 -9.82 8.94
N ILE A 422 -3.27 -10.37 8.24
CA ILE A 422 -3.96 -9.66 7.14
C ILE A 422 -4.75 -8.45 7.68
N SER A 423 -5.38 -8.58 8.86
CA SER A 423 -6.04 -7.45 9.51
C SER A 423 -5.03 -6.36 9.83
N ILE A 424 -3.86 -6.71 10.40
CA ILE A 424 -2.78 -5.75 10.69
C ILE A 424 -2.32 -5.05 9.42
N GLN A 425 -2.12 -5.79 8.32
CA GLN A 425 -1.75 -5.22 7.04
C GLN A 425 -2.80 -4.24 6.51
N SER A 426 -4.09 -4.58 6.61
CA SER A 426 -5.17 -3.68 6.20
C SER A 426 -5.27 -2.43 7.08
N LEU A 427 -5.01 -2.56 8.38
CA LEU A 427 -4.94 -1.43 9.31
C LEU A 427 -3.73 -0.54 9.00
N ALA A 428 -2.57 -1.13 8.72
CA ALA A 428 -1.37 -0.40 8.34
C ALA A 428 -1.59 0.42 7.06
N ILE A 429 -2.32 -0.13 6.08
CA ILE A 429 -2.68 0.57 4.84
C ILE A 429 -3.48 1.84 5.14
N ILE A 430 -4.49 1.77 6.00
CA ILE A 430 -5.34 2.94 6.27
C ILE A 430 -4.64 3.97 7.16
N ILE A 431 -3.80 3.52 8.11
CA ILE A 431 -3.00 4.43 8.96
C ILE A 431 -1.96 5.16 8.11
N LEU A 432 -1.19 4.42 7.30
CA LEU A 432 -0.20 5.02 6.40
C LEU A 432 -0.88 5.94 5.38
N GLY A 433 -1.96 5.49 4.76
CA GLY A 433 -2.69 6.26 3.76
C GLY A 433 -3.29 7.55 4.32
N GLY A 434 -3.77 7.49 5.56
CA GLY A 434 -4.50 8.53 6.25
C GLY A 434 -5.94 8.08 6.55
N MET A 435 -6.25 7.88 7.83
CA MET A 435 -7.58 7.44 8.26
C MET A 435 -8.65 8.46 7.83
N GLY A 436 -9.76 7.96 7.30
CA GLY A 436 -10.84 8.76 6.74
C GLY A 436 -10.60 9.27 5.30
N SER A 437 -9.49 8.91 4.65
CA SER A 437 -9.12 9.38 3.32
C SER A 437 -9.13 8.27 2.26
N ILE A 438 -10.12 8.30 1.35
CA ILE A 438 -10.21 7.37 0.21
C ILE A 438 -8.94 7.36 -0.67
N PRO A 439 -8.42 8.51 -1.15
CA PRO A 439 -7.17 8.51 -1.91
C PRO A 439 -5.97 8.08 -1.06
N GLY A 440 -6.00 8.37 0.25
CA GLY A 440 -5.02 7.87 1.21
C GLY A 440 -4.95 6.35 1.23
N VAL A 441 -6.07 5.65 1.37
CA VAL A 441 -6.15 4.18 1.34
C VAL A 441 -5.52 3.60 0.07
N ILE A 442 -5.81 4.20 -1.09
CA ILE A 442 -5.27 3.74 -2.38
C ILE A 442 -3.73 3.85 -2.39
N VAL A 443 -3.20 4.98 -1.93
CA VAL A 443 -1.74 5.17 -1.83
C VAL A 443 -1.12 4.26 -0.77
N GLY A 444 -1.77 4.09 0.38
CA GLY A 444 -1.32 3.18 1.43
C GLY A 444 -1.20 1.74 0.93
N ALA A 445 -2.17 1.26 0.15
CA ALA A 445 -2.14 -0.07 -0.45
C ALA A 445 -1.05 -0.18 -1.53
N LEU A 446 -0.90 0.85 -2.37
CA LEU A 446 0.16 0.88 -3.38
C LEU A 446 1.57 0.85 -2.75
N VAL A 447 1.77 1.56 -1.64
CA VAL A 447 3.05 1.58 -0.95
C VAL A 447 3.31 0.29 -0.18
N LEU A 448 2.35 -0.19 0.62
CA LEU A 448 2.59 -1.37 1.46
C LEU A 448 2.49 -2.69 0.70
N VAL A 449 1.64 -2.81 -0.31
CA VAL A 449 1.47 -4.06 -1.07
C VAL A 449 2.18 -3.98 -2.41
N GLY A 450 2.07 -2.84 -3.10
CA GLY A 450 2.68 -2.67 -4.42
C GLY A 450 4.21 -2.60 -4.34
N LEU A 451 4.79 -1.79 -3.45
CA LEU A 451 6.24 -1.61 -3.39
C LEU A 451 7.02 -2.90 -3.10
N PRO A 452 6.68 -3.73 -2.08
CA PRO A 452 7.33 -5.03 -1.89
C PRO A 452 7.02 -6.02 -3.02
N GLY A 453 5.85 -5.91 -3.65
CA GLY A 453 5.52 -6.71 -4.83
C GLY A 453 6.37 -6.35 -6.06
N PHE A 454 6.78 -5.09 -6.20
CA PHE A 454 7.69 -4.63 -7.25
C PHE A 454 9.16 -4.92 -6.93
N LEU A 455 9.52 -4.85 -5.65
CA LEU A 455 10.86 -5.12 -5.14
C LEU A 455 10.88 -6.48 -4.43
N THR A 456 10.86 -7.56 -5.22
CA THR A 456 10.77 -8.95 -4.74
C THR A 456 11.83 -9.31 -3.69
N GLU A 457 12.97 -8.64 -3.70
CA GLU A 457 14.07 -8.77 -2.74
C GLU A 457 13.66 -8.35 -1.31
N PHE A 458 12.62 -7.53 -1.17
CA PHE A 458 12.10 -7.06 0.12
C PHE A 458 10.86 -7.83 0.59
N ALA A 459 10.36 -8.79 -0.20
CA ALA A 459 9.14 -9.54 0.12
C ALA A 459 9.27 -10.30 1.47
N GLU A 460 10.44 -10.84 1.79
CA GLU A 460 10.69 -11.52 3.07
C GLU A 460 10.68 -10.56 4.27
N TYR A 461 11.04 -9.29 4.06
CA TYR A 461 11.10 -8.26 5.10
C TYR A 461 9.78 -7.49 5.24
N GLN A 462 8.74 -7.90 4.54
CA GLN A 462 7.45 -7.22 4.51
C GLN A 462 6.85 -6.94 5.91
N PRO A 463 6.86 -7.88 6.88
CA PRO A 463 6.38 -7.59 8.23
C PRO A 463 7.19 -6.53 8.97
N LEU A 464 8.52 -6.55 8.80
CA LEU A 464 9.41 -5.55 9.39
C LEU A 464 9.16 -4.17 8.81
N ILE A 465 8.99 -4.09 7.48
CA ILE A 465 8.68 -2.85 6.77
C ILE A 465 7.34 -2.29 7.27
N TYR A 466 6.32 -3.15 7.46
CA TYR A 466 5.02 -2.71 7.95
C TYR A 466 5.08 -2.11 9.34
N GLY A 467 5.77 -2.78 10.27
CA GLY A 467 5.97 -2.27 11.63
C GLY A 467 6.78 -0.98 11.65
N ALA A 468 7.89 -0.92 10.91
CA ALA A 468 8.75 0.26 10.85
C ALA A 468 8.03 1.47 10.24
N VAL A 469 7.28 1.28 9.15
CA VAL A 469 6.49 2.33 8.51
C VAL A 469 5.36 2.82 9.41
N LEU A 470 4.70 1.91 10.15
CA LEU A 470 3.70 2.28 11.16
C LEU A 470 4.28 3.16 12.27
N VAL A 471 5.41 2.77 12.85
CA VAL A 471 6.07 3.57 13.89
C VAL A 471 6.53 4.92 13.32
N ALA A 472 7.12 4.92 12.13
CA ALA A 472 7.59 6.14 11.48
C ALA A 472 6.43 7.10 11.17
N ILE A 473 5.31 6.61 10.64
CA ILE A 473 4.17 7.48 10.33
C ILE A 473 3.52 8.01 11.60
N MET A 474 3.43 7.20 12.67
CA MET A 474 2.93 7.67 13.97
C MET A 474 3.83 8.74 14.58
N LEU A 475 5.15 8.65 14.40
CA LEU A 475 6.10 9.63 14.95
C LEU A 475 6.18 10.92 14.12
N TYR A 476 6.19 10.81 12.79
CA TYR A 476 6.50 11.95 11.91
C TYR A 476 5.27 12.58 11.23
N ARG A 477 4.18 11.82 11.01
CA ARG A 477 3.01 12.25 10.22
C ARG A 477 1.73 11.50 10.68
N PRO A 478 1.21 11.75 11.90
CA PRO A 478 0.07 11.00 12.46
C PRO A 478 -1.22 11.08 11.62
N GLU A 479 -1.31 12.06 10.72
CA GLU A 479 -2.41 12.24 9.77
C GLU A 479 -2.40 11.24 8.60
N GLY A 480 -1.26 10.60 8.33
CA GLY A 480 -0.99 9.76 7.16
C GLY A 480 -0.41 10.53 5.97
N LEU A 481 -0.23 9.84 4.83
CA LEU A 481 0.37 10.39 3.62
C LEU A 481 -0.54 11.36 2.87
N ILE A 482 -1.84 11.07 2.81
CA ILE A 482 -2.85 11.93 2.18
C ILE A 482 -3.96 12.15 3.20
N PRO A 483 -3.80 13.15 4.09
CA PRO A 483 -4.74 13.35 5.17
C PRO A 483 -6.10 13.83 4.67
N ASN A 484 -7.13 13.50 5.42
CA ASN A 484 -8.45 14.06 5.19
C ASN A 484 -8.48 15.49 5.73
N VAL A 485 -8.95 16.45 4.92
CA VAL A 485 -9.00 17.88 5.25
C VAL A 485 -9.66 18.16 6.61
N ARG A 486 -10.65 17.35 7.00
CA ARG A 486 -11.29 17.47 8.32
C ARG A 486 -10.39 17.02 9.47
N ARG A 487 -9.73 15.86 9.29
CA ARG A 487 -8.82 15.29 10.29
C ARG A 487 -7.61 16.17 10.56
N THR A 488 -7.06 16.81 9.53
CA THR A 488 -5.99 17.81 9.70
C THR A 488 -6.46 19.02 10.52
N ARG A 489 -7.72 19.44 10.35
CA ARG A 489 -8.26 20.56 11.13
C ARG A 489 -8.44 20.19 12.60
N GLU A 490 -8.97 19.00 12.87
CA GLU A 490 -9.16 18.48 14.24
C GLU A 490 -7.83 18.40 15.02
N LEU A 491 -6.76 17.88 14.39
CA LEU A 491 -5.47 17.70 15.06
C LEU A 491 -4.71 19.01 15.32
N HIS A 492 -4.99 20.05 14.53
CA HIS A 492 -4.34 21.36 14.64
C HIS A 492 -5.22 22.39 15.34
N GLU A 493 -6.43 22.04 15.78
CA GLU A 493 -7.34 22.99 16.43
C GLU A 493 -6.76 23.47 17.77
N GLU A 494 -6.19 22.57 18.57
CA GLU A 494 -5.50 22.92 19.82
C GLU A 494 -4.27 23.82 19.59
N GLU A 495 -3.48 23.57 18.53
CA GLU A 495 -2.33 24.41 18.17
C GLU A 495 -2.79 25.81 17.74
N VAL A 496 -3.87 25.90 16.95
CA VAL A 496 -4.44 27.17 16.49
C VAL A 496 -5.06 27.96 17.65
N GLU A 497 -5.77 27.31 18.57
CA GLU A 497 -6.31 27.94 19.78
C GLU A 497 -5.18 28.45 20.69
N GLN A 498 -4.11 27.67 20.84
CA GLN A 498 -2.94 28.05 21.62
C GLN A 498 -2.19 29.23 20.98
N ASP A 499 -2.00 29.23 19.66
CA ASP A 499 -1.37 30.33 18.92
C ASP A 499 -2.23 31.59 18.96
N ALA A 500 -3.56 31.46 18.83
CA ALA A 500 -4.49 32.60 18.96
C ALA A 500 -4.43 33.24 20.36
N TRP A 501 -4.30 32.42 21.41
CA TRP A 501 -4.08 32.89 22.78
C TRP A 501 -2.72 33.61 22.93
N LEU A 502 -1.65 33.07 22.32
CA LEU A 502 -0.30 33.66 22.35
C LEU A 502 -0.21 35.00 21.58
N GLU A 503 -0.94 35.13 20.48
CA GLU A 503 -0.96 36.35 19.65
C GLU A 503 -1.86 37.46 20.22
N GLY A 504 -2.56 37.21 21.33
CA GLY A 504 -3.47 38.18 21.95
C GLY A 504 -4.66 38.54 21.05
N VAL A 505 -4.99 37.66 20.09
CA VAL A 505 -6.19 37.78 19.28
C VAL A 505 -7.36 37.47 20.20
N PRO A 506 -8.36 38.37 20.34
CA PRO A 506 -9.52 38.07 21.18
C PRO A 506 -10.15 36.77 20.68
N GLU A 507 -10.50 35.87 21.61
CA GLU A 507 -11.16 34.59 21.31
C GLU A 507 -12.20 34.83 20.21
N PRO A 508 -12.19 34.06 19.11
CA PRO A 508 -13.32 34.10 18.21
C PRO A 508 -14.54 33.78 19.07
N ALA A 509 -15.49 34.73 19.10
CA ALA A 509 -16.70 34.61 19.91
C ALA A 509 -17.24 33.19 19.78
N PRO A 510 -17.59 32.51 20.90
CA PRO A 510 -17.99 31.11 20.87
C PRO A 510 -19.01 30.97 19.76
N SER A 511 -18.74 30.08 18.80
CA SER A 511 -19.59 29.92 17.63
C SER A 511 -21.01 29.78 18.14
N MET A 512 -21.83 30.81 17.96
CA MET A 512 -23.19 30.85 18.49
C MET A 512 -23.84 29.54 18.07
N THR A 513 -24.09 28.68 19.06
CA THR A 513 -24.95 27.54 18.83
C THR A 513 -26.25 28.12 18.31
N LEU A 514 -26.82 27.50 17.27
CA LEU A 514 -28.03 27.95 16.56
C LEU A 514 -29.29 28.08 17.47
N GLY A 515 -29.15 28.04 18.80
CA GLY A 515 -30.21 28.18 19.79
C GLY A 515 -30.36 29.57 20.44
N GLU A 516 -29.40 30.49 20.30
CA GLU A 516 -29.45 31.80 21.01
C GLU A 516 -29.94 32.98 20.15
N ALA A 517 -30.38 32.75 18.92
CA ALA A 517 -30.86 33.81 18.01
C ALA A 517 -32.39 34.04 18.04
N VAL A 518 -33.10 33.67 19.12
CA VAL A 518 -34.57 33.83 19.24
C VAL A 518 -35.02 34.43 20.59
N GLU A 519 -34.29 35.38 21.16
CA GLU A 519 -34.89 36.35 22.11
C GLU A 519 -34.61 37.79 21.73
#